data_AF-A0A6L8G6Y8-F1
#
_entry.id   AF-A0A6L8G6Y8-F1
#
_cell.length_a   1.000
_cell.length_b   1.000
_cell.length_c   1.000
_cell.angle_alpha   90.00
_cell.angle_beta   90.00
_cell.angle_gamma   90.00
#
_symmetry.space_group_name_H-M   'P 1'
#
loop_
_entity.id
_entity.type
_entity.pdbx_description
1 polymer ?
#
loop_
_entity_poly.entity_id
_entity_poly.type
_entity_poly.pdbx_seq_one_letter_code
_entity_poly.pdbx_strand_id
1 'polypeptide(L)'
;MAFLADLDLRALSPEYLGLAAFDPIGITFGAGPSPLEIVVVQADRRPTANNLRAAWTKRSAGRASPILIVALHADQAKVSICGPVALPQTGKLPVYPPMDAAKAERICRSALKKGDRHAALGFLQDTLPEASDKILGVLNQGLLATHALEQVAVERRAQWQDAVRRSKPLRQQRKRTLLRSLGYKVERRPGNLWALSAAEQALAIAVILNQGEDINSPSERFGKQTPVKAALARADNEGLPYVIAATEDALRLYPARTGVGVGQRGLSETFTQLHLDLLSDDNIGYLSLLFAADALKPDGAFDQALADSRQYAAELGARLRNRIYEDVIPGLAESIAEARGMIAADRDALDHTYQMALTVLFRLLFIAYAEDKGLLPYRTIDEYE
;
A
#
# COMPACT_ATOMS: atom_id res chain seq x y z
N MET A 1 14.74 5.96 20.94
CA MET A 1 15.66 6.09 19.80
C MET A 1 15.46 7.47 19.22
N ALA A 2 16.53 8.17 18.84
CA ALA A 2 16.40 9.45 18.16
C ALA A 2 16.04 9.22 16.67
N PHE A 3 15.10 10.01 16.16
CA PHE A 3 14.58 9.89 14.79
C PHE A 3 15.66 10.23 13.76
N LEU A 4 15.95 9.32 12.82
CA LEU A 4 17.00 9.47 11.80
C LEU A 4 18.42 9.71 12.39
N ALA A 5 18.70 9.19 13.58
CA ALA A 5 19.95 9.50 14.31
C ALA A 5 21.26 9.06 13.65
N ASP A 6 21.21 8.09 12.75
CA ASP A 6 22.35 7.63 11.93
C ASP A 6 22.58 8.49 10.68
N LEU A 7 21.65 9.42 10.37
CA LEU A 7 21.83 10.41 9.32
C LEU A 7 22.33 11.70 9.94
N ASP A 8 23.35 12.30 9.33
CA ASP A 8 23.90 13.57 9.77
C ASP A 8 22.90 14.70 9.48
N LEU A 9 22.05 15.00 10.48
CA LEU A 9 21.06 16.08 10.41
C LEU A 9 21.78 17.41 10.54
N ARG A 10 21.71 18.23 9.49
CA ARG A 10 22.28 19.59 9.54
C ARG A 10 21.44 20.44 10.49
N ALA A 11 22.11 21.24 11.31
CA ALA A 11 21.44 22.18 12.22
C ALA A 11 20.56 23.16 11.45
N LEU A 12 19.40 23.48 12.02
CA LEU A 12 18.42 24.42 11.49
C LEU A 12 18.23 25.53 12.53
N SER A 13 18.44 26.79 12.16
CA SER A 13 18.14 27.88 13.10
C SER A 13 16.62 28.01 13.30
N PRO A 14 16.12 28.21 14.54
CA PRO A 14 14.68 28.30 14.84
C PRO A 14 13.93 29.34 14.01
N GLU A 15 14.61 30.43 13.68
CA GLU A 15 14.13 31.53 12.85
C GLU A 15 13.71 31.10 11.42
N TYR A 16 14.29 30.02 10.87
CA TYR A 16 13.97 29.53 9.53
C TYR A 16 12.60 28.83 9.42
N LEU A 17 12.05 28.33 10.53
CA LEU A 17 10.71 27.72 10.57
C LEU A 17 9.65 28.71 11.05
N GLY A 18 10.07 29.78 11.74
CA GLY A 18 9.23 30.94 12.01
C GLY A 18 8.04 30.69 12.92
N LEU A 19 8.10 29.66 13.75
CA LEU A 19 7.02 29.28 14.63
C LEU A 19 7.62 28.95 15.99
N ALA A 20 7.16 29.67 17.02
CA ALA A 20 7.45 29.36 18.42
C ALA A 20 6.91 27.99 18.87
N ALA A 21 6.17 27.29 18.00
CA ALA A 21 5.55 26.00 18.29
C ALA A 21 6.47 24.79 18.04
N PHE A 22 7.68 25.02 17.51
CA PHE A 22 8.60 23.95 17.11
C PHE A 22 10.04 24.25 17.50
N ASP A 23 10.69 23.27 18.12
CA ASP A 23 12.14 23.28 18.31
C ASP A 23 12.80 22.50 17.16
N PRO A 24 13.73 23.11 16.39
CA PRO A 24 14.37 22.44 15.28
C PRO A 24 15.32 21.35 15.78
N ILE A 25 15.16 20.13 15.24
CA ILE A 25 16.13 19.05 15.43
C ILE A 25 17.17 19.09 14.30
N GLY A 26 16.72 19.20 13.06
CA GLY A 26 17.62 19.36 11.92
C GLY A 26 16.98 19.05 10.57
N ILE A 27 17.80 19.09 9.53
CA ILE A 27 17.40 18.84 8.14
C ILE A 27 18.35 17.87 7.45
N THR A 28 17.77 17.01 6.61
CA THR A 28 18.52 16.15 5.70
C THR A 28 17.95 16.21 4.28
N PHE A 29 18.75 15.76 3.31
CA PHE A 29 18.50 15.95 1.88
C PHE A 29 18.60 14.61 1.13
N GLY A 30 17.71 14.41 0.17
CA GLY A 30 17.81 13.33 -0.81
C GLY A 30 18.86 13.60 -1.90
N ALA A 31 18.82 12.81 -2.96
CA ALA A 31 19.76 12.93 -4.08
C ALA A 31 19.30 13.91 -5.18
N GLY A 32 20.27 14.44 -5.92
CA GLY A 32 20.05 15.24 -7.13
C GLY A 32 19.81 16.74 -6.90
N PRO A 33 19.58 17.52 -7.97
CA PRO A 33 19.29 18.94 -7.88
C PRO A 33 17.88 19.20 -7.32
N SER A 34 17.75 20.24 -6.49
CA SER A 34 16.52 20.53 -5.73
C SER A 34 15.95 19.28 -5.04
N PRO A 35 16.77 18.61 -4.20
CA PRO A 35 16.44 17.31 -3.64
C PRO A 35 15.25 17.41 -2.68
N LEU A 36 14.66 16.26 -2.36
CA LEU A 36 13.76 16.15 -1.21
C LEU A 36 14.46 16.67 0.04
N GLU A 37 13.77 17.54 0.77
CA GLU A 37 14.20 18.05 2.06
C GLU A 37 13.31 17.43 3.15
N ILE A 38 13.91 16.78 4.15
CA ILE A 38 13.19 16.29 5.33
C ILE A 38 13.62 17.15 6.51
N VAL A 39 12.67 17.92 7.04
CA VAL A 39 12.87 18.78 8.19
C VAL A 39 12.26 18.10 9.41
N VAL A 40 13.09 17.87 10.42
CA VAL A 40 12.68 17.24 11.67
C VAL A 40 12.63 18.30 12.77
N VAL A 41 11.49 18.37 13.46
CA VAL A 41 11.26 19.29 14.57
C VAL A 41 10.64 18.55 15.74
N GLN A 42 10.87 19.07 16.95
CA GLN A 42 10.19 18.66 18.17
C GLN A 42 9.02 19.62 18.42
N ALA A 43 7.89 19.08 18.87
CA ALA A 43 6.73 19.86 19.29
C ALA A 43 6.31 19.46 20.71
N ASP A 44 6.08 20.44 21.58
CA ASP A 44 5.65 20.21 22.98
C ASP A 44 4.26 19.57 23.09
N ARG A 45 3.44 19.70 22.04
CA ARG A 45 2.10 19.14 21.94
C ARG A 45 1.80 18.76 20.50
N ARG A 46 0.75 17.96 20.28
CA ARG A 46 0.29 17.61 18.93
C ARG A 46 0.10 18.89 18.11
N PRO A 47 0.85 19.09 17.02
CA PRO A 47 0.74 20.30 16.22
C PRO A 47 -0.56 20.29 15.42
N THR A 48 -1.12 21.49 15.21
CA THR A 48 -2.27 21.67 14.34
C THR A 48 -1.85 21.63 12.87
N ALA A 49 -2.80 21.35 11.98
CA ALA A 49 -2.56 21.44 10.53
C ALA A 49 -2.03 22.82 10.12
N ASN A 50 -2.55 23.90 10.74
CA ASN A 50 -2.11 25.27 10.47
C ASN A 50 -0.64 25.49 10.85
N ASN A 51 -0.19 24.98 12.00
CA ASN A 51 1.20 25.10 12.42
C ASN A 51 2.14 24.40 11.41
N LEU A 52 1.79 23.18 11.00
CA LEU A 52 2.59 22.40 10.05
C LEU A 52 2.66 23.06 8.67
N ARG A 53 1.52 23.53 8.16
CA ARG A 53 1.44 24.23 6.87
C ARG A 53 2.24 25.53 6.89
N ALA A 54 2.18 26.29 7.98
CA ALA A 54 2.97 27.51 8.13
C ALA A 54 4.48 27.22 8.13
N ALA A 55 4.92 26.17 8.84
CA ALA A 55 6.32 25.74 8.86
C ALA A 55 6.82 25.38 7.45
N TRP A 56 6.01 24.62 6.72
CA TRP A 56 6.30 24.21 5.35
C TRP A 56 6.38 25.40 4.41
N THR A 57 5.40 26.31 4.44
CA THR A 57 5.36 27.50 3.56
C THR A 57 6.59 28.38 3.77
N LYS A 58 6.98 28.63 5.02
CA LYS A 58 8.17 29.41 5.33
C LYS A 58 9.44 28.72 4.82
N ARG A 59 9.54 27.40 5.00
CA ARG A 59 10.70 26.61 4.53
C ARG A 59 10.78 26.54 3.01
N SER A 60 9.65 26.39 2.33
CA SER A 60 9.56 26.38 0.88
C SER A 60 10.12 27.68 0.34
N ALA A 61 9.66 28.83 0.84
CA ALA A 61 10.05 30.15 0.35
C ALA A 61 9.96 30.25 -1.19
N GLY A 62 8.98 29.55 -1.79
CA GLY A 62 8.79 29.47 -3.24
C GLY A 62 9.76 28.54 -3.99
N ARG A 63 10.64 27.82 -3.30
CA ARG A 63 11.57 26.87 -3.93
C ARG A 63 10.84 25.62 -4.41
N ALA A 64 11.33 25.07 -5.52
CA ALA A 64 10.79 23.87 -6.16
C ALA A 64 11.20 22.54 -5.50
N SER A 65 11.95 22.58 -4.39
CA SER A 65 12.31 21.37 -3.65
C SER A 65 11.08 20.81 -2.92
N PRO A 66 10.77 19.50 -3.05
CA PRO A 66 9.77 18.87 -2.20
C PRO A 66 10.27 18.90 -0.75
N ILE A 67 9.39 19.28 0.19
CA ILE A 67 9.74 19.44 1.61
C ILE A 67 8.78 18.63 2.46
N LEU A 68 9.31 17.76 3.30
CA LEU A 68 8.53 17.04 4.30
C LEU A 68 8.83 17.64 5.68
N ILE A 69 7.81 18.20 6.33
CA ILE A 69 7.90 18.58 7.75
C ILE A 69 7.50 17.37 8.58
N VAL A 70 8.40 16.91 9.44
CA VAL A 70 8.19 15.83 10.40
C VAL A 70 8.27 16.41 11.81
N ALA A 71 7.13 16.53 12.46
CA ALA A 71 7.04 17.03 13.83
C ALA A 71 6.88 15.86 14.81
N LEU A 72 7.92 15.61 15.61
CA LEU A 72 7.90 14.66 16.71
C LEU A 72 7.05 15.24 17.84
N HIS A 73 6.13 14.44 18.39
CA HIS A 73 5.36 14.83 19.57
C HIS A 73 6.25 14.76 20.82
N ALA A 74 5.78 15.32 21.94
CA ALA A 74 6.56 15.39 23.18
C ALA A 74 7.11 14.04 23.66
N ASP A 75 6.34 12.96 23.48
CA ASP A 75 6.75 11.59 23.83
C ASP A 75 7.66 10.91 22.79
N GLN A 76 7.88 11.56 21.64
CA GLN A 76 8.56 11.05 20.45
C GLN A 76 8.03 9.71 19.91
N ALA A 77 6.90 9.22 20.41
CA ALA A 77 6.28 7.98 19.96
C ALA A 77 5.46 8.21 18.69
N LYS A 78 4.83 9.39 18.59
CA LYS A 78 4.02 9.80 17.44
C LYS A 78 4.66 10.98 16.70
N VAL A 79 4.34 11.07 15.42
CA VAL A 79 4.74 12.19 14.57
C VAL A 79 3.56 12.70 13.76
N SER A 80 3.58 14.00 13.47
CA SER A 80 2.71 14.61 12.47
C SER A 80 3.53 15.01 11.25
N ILE A 81 3.01 14.69 10.06
CA ILE A 81 3.72 14.89 8.79
C ILE A 81 2.92 15.84 7.90
N CYS A 82 3.64 16.74 7.21
CA CYS A 82 3.06 17.67 6.24
C CYS A 82 3.95 17.83 5.01
N GLY A 83 3.33 17.95 3.82
CA GLY A 83 4.02 17.94 2.53
C GLY A 83 3.90 16.59 1.81
N PRO A 84 4.73 16.26 0.81
CA PRO A 84 5.94 16.97 0.40
C PRO A 84 5.69 18.22 -0.48
N VAL A 85 4.52 18.33 -1.10
CA VAL A 85 4.11 19.41 -2.00
C VAL A 85 2.61 19.67 -1.87
N ALA A 86 2.15 20.84 -2.31
CA ALA A 86 0.72 21.11 -2.44
C ALA A 86 0.08 20.15 -3.46
N LEU A 87 -1.12 19.64 -3.13
CA LEU A 87 -1.85 18.75 -4.02
C LEU A 87 -2.34 19.52 -5.26
N PRO A 88 -2.09 19.05 -6.49
CA PRO A 88 -2.51 19.75 -7.71
C PRO A 88 -4.01 20.02 -7.77
N GLN A 89 -4.83 19.13 -7.18
CA GLN A 89 -6.29 19.18 -7.28
C GLN A 89 -6.89 20.29 -6.40
N THR A 90 -6.28 20.56 -5.25
CA THR A 90 -6.84 21.51 -4.26
C THR A 90 -5.95 22.72 -4.00
N GLY A 91 -4.69 22.68 -4.43
CA GLY A 91 -3.67 23.66 -4.05
C GLY A 91 -3.32 23.64 -2.56
N LYS A 92 -3.94 22.77 -1.75
CA LYS A 92 -3.69 22.65 -0.31
C LYS A 92 -2.53 21.69 -0.05
N LEU A 93 -1.78 22.00 1.00
CA LEU A 93 -0.71 21.14 1.48
C LEU A 93 -1.29 20.02 2.37
N PRO A 94 -1.02 18.74 2.05
CA PRO A 94 -1.57 17.63 2.81
C PRO A 94 -0.92 17.56 4.19
N VAL A 95 -1.74 17.25 5.18
CA VAL A 95 -1.35 16.94 6.55
C VAL A 95 -1.88 15.57 6.84
N TYR A 96 -1.01 14.64 7.24
CA TYR A 96 -1.40 13.26 7.46
C TYR A 96 -1.79 13.03 8.93
N PRO A 97 -2.70 12.09 9.21
CA PRO A 97 -2.99 11.65 10.57
C PRO A 97 -1.71 11.26 11.32
N PRO A 98 -1.62 11.50 12.65
CA PRO A 98 -0.45 11.13 13.41
C PRO A 98 -0.14 9.63 13.31
N MET A 99 1.13 9.30 13.12
CA MET A 99 1.60 7.92 12.97
C MET A 99 2.79 7.63 13.87
N ASP A 100 3.11 6.36 14.06
CA ASP A 100 4.25 5.96 14.89
C ASP A 100 5.57 6.49 14.30
N ALA A 101 6.45 6.99 15.16
CA ALA A 101 7.74 7.55 14.75
C ALA A 101 8.58 6.54 13.96
N ALA A 102 8.62 5.28 14.40
CA ALA A 102 9.34 4.23 13.68
C ALA A 102 8.77 3.97 12.27
N LYS A 103 7.45 4.13 12.09
CA LYS A 103 6.78 3.99 10.79
C LYS A 103 7.19 5.14 9.87
N ALA A 104 7.06 6.37 10.35
CA ALA A 104 7.46 7.57 9.64
C ALA A 104 8.95 7.58 9.28
N GLU A 105 9.80 7.09 10.19
CA GLU A 105 11.24 7.04 9.99
C GLU A 105 11.61 6.13 8.82
N ARG A 106 11.00 4.94 8.72
CA ARG A 106 11.20 4.04 7.58
C ARG A 106 10.78 4.69 6.25
N ILE A 107 9.63 5.38 6.23
CA ILE A 107 9.15 6.11 5.05
C ILE A 107 10.17 7.20 4.65
N CYS A 108 10.64 8.00 5.61
CA CYS A 108 11.62 9.05 5.37
C CYS A 108 12.93 8.48 4.80
N ARG A 109 13.47 7.41 5.41
CA ARG A 109 14.68 6.73 4.92
C ARG A 109 14.51 6.20 3.49
N SER A 110 13.40 5.54 3.20
CA SER A 110 13.13 5.02 1.86
C SER A 110 13.00 6.15 0.83
N ALA A 111 12.42 7.29 1.20
CA ALA A 111 12.31 8.46 0.33
C ALA A 111 13.67 9.10 0.06
N LEU A 112 14.54 9.24 1.08
CA LEU A 112 15.88 9.81 0.96
C LEU A 112 16.82 8.99 0.05
N LYS A 113 16.62 7.66 -0.03
CA LYS A 113 17.37 6.77 -0.91
C LYS A 113 16.97 6.86 -2.39
N LYS A 114 15.88 7.56 -2.73
CA LYS A 114 15.44 7.70 -4.13
C LYS A 114 16.45 8.55 -4.91
N GLY A 115 16.64 8.19 -6.18
CA GLY A 115 17.73 8.74 -7.00
C GLY A 115 17.56 10.21 -7.38
N ASP A 116 16.34 10.73 -7.33
CA ASP A 116 16.02 12.13 -7.61
C ASP A 116 14.72 12.57 -6.92
N ARG A 117 14.41 13.86 -7.03
CA ARG A 117 13.22 14.49 -6.44
C ARG A 117 11.89 13.94 -6.97
N HIS A 118 11.81 13.52 -8.23
CA HIS A 118 10.57 13.03 -8.83
C HIS A 118 10.26 11.62 -8.33
N ALA A 119 11.29 10.76 -8.26
CA ALA A 119 11.18 9.43 -7.67
C ALA A 119 10.85 9.49 -6.17
N ALA A 120 11.45 10.44 -5.43
CA ALA A 120 11.13 10.67 -4.02
C ALA A 120 9.69 11.17 -3.82
N LEU A 121 9.26 12.13 -4.64
CA LEU A 121 7.92 12.69 -4.60
C LEU A 121 6.84 11.64 -4.89
N GLY A 122 6.97 10.89 -5.98
CA GLY A 122 6.03 9.83 -6.33
C GLY A 122 5.92 8.78 -5.23
N PHE A 123 7.06 8.33 -4.70
CA PHE A 123 7.08 7.39 -3.57
C PHE A 123 6.32 7.91 -2.34
N LEU A 124 6.52 9.17 -1.95
CA LEU A 124 5.83 9.77 -0.79
C LEU A 124 4.33 9.95 -1.05
N GLN A 125 3.95 10.36 -2.26
CA GLN A 125 2.55 10.51 -2.68
C GLN A 125 1.80 9.18 -2.65
N ASP A 126 2.46 8.08 -2.98
CA ASP A 126 1.87 6.74 -2.91
C ASP A 126 1.84 6.20 -1.48
N THR A 127 2.90 6.44 -0.69
CA THR A 127 3.11 5.76 0.60
C THR A 127 2.42 6.46 1.77
N LEU A 128 2.48 7.79 1.85
CA LEU A 128 1.96 8.53 3.01
C LEU A 128 0.43 8.41 3.19
N PRO A 129 -0.40 8.46 2.12
CA PRO A 129 -1.84 8.28 2.26
C PRO A 129 -2.27 6.88 2.71
N GLU A 130 -1.41 5.87 2.53
CA GLU A 130 -1.68 4.49 2.94
C GLU A 130 -1.09 4.13 4.31
N ALA A 131 -0.29 5.03 4.89
CA ALA A 131 0.50 4.74 6.08
C ALA A 131 -0.36 4.55 7.36
N SER A 132 -1.57 5.09 7.42
CA SER A 132 -2.47 4.95 8.58
C SER A 132 -3.21 3.62 8.62
N ASP A 133 -3.67 3.14 7.47
CA ASP A 133 -4.76 2.13 7.41
C ASP A 133 -4.27 0.72 7.06
N LYS A 134 -3.04 0.59 6.53
CA LYS A 134 -2.51 -0.70 6.02
C LYS A 134 -1.24 -1.13 6.74
N ILE A 135 -0.93 -2.42 6.61
CA ILE A 135 0.37 -2.99 6.97
C ILE A 135 1.44 -2.27 6.15
N LEU A 136 2.21 -1.38 6.80
CA LEU A 136 3.22 -0.57 6.09
C LEU A 136 4.20 -1.49 5.34
N GLY A 137 4.38 -1.21 4.06
CA GLY A 137 5.26 -1.97 3.18
C GLY A 137 4.57 -3.13 2.47
N VAL A 138 3.28 -3.36 2.69
CA VAL A 138 2.48 -4.35 1.95
C VAL A 138 1.47 -3.62 1.06
N LEU A 139 1.65 -3.72 -0.25
CA LEU A 139 0.68 -3.25 -1.23
C LEU A 139 -0.05 -4.46 -1.81
N ASN A 140 -1.30 -4.63 -1.43
CA ASN A 140 -2.13 -5.75 -1.86
C ASN A 140 -3.24 -5.25 -2.80
N GLN A 141 -3.21 -5.72 -4.05
CA GLN A 141 -4.16 -5.38 -5.11
C GLN A 141 -4.91 -6.65 -5.51
N GLY A 142 -5.87 -7.09 -4.69
CA GLY A 142 -6.80 -8.16 -5.03
C GLY A 142 -6.25 -9.59 -5.03
N LEU A 143 -4.96 -9.81 -4.78
CA LEU A 143 -4.42 -11.17 -4.74
C LEU A 143 -4.79 -11.90 -3.44
N LEU A 144 -4.74 -11.21 -2.30
CA LEU A 144 -5.13 -11.75 -1.00
C LEU A 144 -6.24 -10.91 -0.37
N ALA A 145 -6.95 -11.44 0.61
CA ALA A 145 -7.79 -10.63 1.48
C ALA A 145 -6.89 -9.92 2.49
N THR A 146 -7.08 -8.61 2.69
CA THR A 146 -6.31 -7.85 3.70
C THR A 146 -6.46 -8.46 5.08
N HIS A 147 -7.66 -8.95 5.42
CA HIS A 147 -7.92 -9.66 6.67
C HIS A 147 -7.03 -10.90 6.86
N ALA A 148 -6.88 -11.73 5.82
CA ALA A 148 -6.02 -12.91 5.89
C ALA A 148 -4.55 -12.53 6.13
N LEU A 149 -4.08 -11.43 5.55
CA LEU A 149 -2.75 -10.90 5.84
C LEU A 149 -2.61 -10.43 7.28
N GLU A 150 -3.60 -9.73 7.83
CA GLU A 150 -3.59 -9.19 9.19
C GLU A 150 -3.66 -10.28 10.26
N GLN A 151 -4.49 -11.31 10.05
CA GLN A 151 -4.72 -12.36 11.03
C GLN A 151 -3.64 -13.44 11.04
N VAL A 152 -2.84 -13.57 9.97
CA VAL A 152 -1.84 -14.65 9.87
C VAL A 152 -0.85 -14.69 11.05
N ALA A 153 -0.47 -13.52 11.56
CA ALA A 153 0.45 -13.39 12.68
C ALA A 153 -0.15 -13.90 14.01
N VAL A 154 -1.48 -13.81 14.14
CA VAL A 154 -2.24 -14.21 15.33
C VAL A 154 -2.62 -15.68 15.25
N GLU A 155 -3.31 -16.07 14.18
CA GLU A 155 -3.86 -17.42 13.99
C GLU A 155 -2.76 -18.48 13.83
N ARG A 156 -1.60 -18.09 13.29
CA ARG A 156 -0.50 -19.01 12.95
C ARG A 156 0.81 -18.59 13.58
N ARG A 157 0.75 -18.19 14.86
CA ARG A 157 1.88 -17.61 15.60
C ARG A 157 3.21 -18.35 15.42
N ALA A 158 3.22 -19.68 15.47
CA ALA A 158 4.45 -20.47 15.32
C ALA A 158 5.05 -20.36 13.90
N GLN A 159 4.22 -20.50 12.86
CA GLN A 159 4.63 -20.35 11.46
C GLN A 159 5.08 -18.91 11.18
N TRP A 160 4.35 -17.94 11.73
CA TRP A 160 4.71 -16.52 11.60
C TRP A 160 6.06 -16.21 12.23
N GLN A 161 6.32 -16.69 13.45
CA GLN A 161 7.61 -16.50 14.11
C GLN A 161 8.76 -17.14 13.33
N ASP A 162 8.55 -18.32 12.73
CA ASP A 162 9.54 -18.92 11.84
C ASP A 162 9.79 -18.07 10.59
N ALA A 163 8.72 -17.62 9.93
CA ALA A 163 8.81 -16.75 8.77
C ALA A 163 9.56 -15.44 9.10
N VAL A 164 9.31 -14.84 10.27
CA VAL A 164 10.04 -13.66 10.76
C VAL A 164 11.52 -13.98 10.94
N ARG A 165 11.87 -15.09 11.63
CA ARG A 165 13.27 -15.49 11.82
C ARG A 165 14.02 -15.69 10.50
N ARG A 166 13.39 -16.37 9.55
CA ARG A 166 13.95 -16.63 8.20
C ARG A 166 14.11 -15.35 7.38
N SER A 167 13.20 -14.39 7.54
CA SER A 167 13.18 -13.17 6.71
C SER A 167 14.12 -12.07 7.22
N LYS A 168 14.37 -11.99 8.53
CA LYS A 168 15.27 -10.99 9.13
C LYS A 168 16.64 -10.87 8.45
N PRO A 169 17.42 -11.96 8.22
CA PRO A 169 18.74 -11.86 7.57
C PRO A 169 18.64 -11.48 6.08
N LEU A 170 17.47 -11.57 5.47
CA LEU A 170 17.24 -11.28 4.05
C LEU A 170 16.89 -9.80 3.79
N ARG A 171 16.62 -9.01 4.85
CA ARG A 171 16.14 -7.62 4.75
C ARG A 171 16.97 -6.74 3.82
N GLN A 172 18.30 -6.91 3.82
CA GLN A 172 19.22 -6.09 3.01
C GLN A 172 19.58 -6.71 1.66
N GLN A 173 19.14 -7.94 1.40
CA GLN A 173 19.40 -8.59 0.12
C GLN A 173 18.44 -8.07 -0.94
N ARG A 174 18.88 -8.06 -2.20
CA ARG A 174 18.12 -7.54 -3.33
C ARG A 174 18.14 -8.46 -4.53
N LYS A 175 17.13 -8.31 -5.38
CA LYS A 175 17.05 -8.89 -6.73
C LYS A 175 17.45 -10.38 -6.72
N ARG A 176 18.37 -10.77 -7.60
CA ARG A 176 18.78 -12.17 -7.79
C ARG A 176 19.36 -12.81 -6.52
N THR A 177 20.09 -12.04 -5.71
CA THR A 177 20.65 -12.55 -4.45
C THR A 177 19.54 -12.88 -3.47
N LEU A 178 18.55 -12.00 -3.35
CA LEU A 178 17.37 -12.25 -2.51
C LEU A 178 16.58 -13.47 -2.99
N LEU A 179 16.33 -13.61 -4.30
CA LEU A 179 15.63 -14.78 -4.84
C LEU A 179 16.37 -16.08 -4.53
N ARG A 180 17.71 -16.11 -4.63
CA ARG A 180 18.48 -17.31 -4.25
C ARG A 180 18.34 -17.63 -2.76
N SER A 181 18.41 -16.62 -1.90
CA SER A 181 18.28 -16.81 -0.45
C SER A 181 16.85 -17.14 0.01
N LEU A 182 15.84 -16.83 -0.81
CA LEU A 182 14.47 -17.29 -0.65
C LEU A 182 14.28 -18.77 -1.03
N GLY A 183 15.34 -19.44 -1.49
CA GLY A 183 15.33 -20.88 -1.79
C GLY A 183 15.15 -21.22 -3.27
N TYR A 184 15.23 -20.24 -4.17
CA TYR A 184 15.10 -20.50 -5.61
C TYR A 184 16.45 -20.85 -6.25
N LYS A 185 16.44 -21.88 -7.10
CA LYS A 185 17.37 -21.97 -8.22
C LYS A 185 16.90 -20.98 -9.29
N VAL A 186 17.79 -20.06 -9.67
CA VAL A 186 17.48 -18.97 -10.60
C VAL A 186 18.22 -19.20 -11.92
N GLU A 187 17.47 -19.53 -12.97
CA GLU A 187 18.00 -19.87 -14.29
C GLU A 187 17.54 -18.86 -15.34
N ARG A 188 18.44 -18.50 -16.26
CA ARG A 188 18.11 -17.52 -17.29
C ARG A 188 17.14 -18.12 -18.31
N ARG A 189 16.21 -17.30 -18.79
CA ARG A 189 15.33 -17.59 -19.93
C ARG A 189 15.49 -16.50 -21.01
N PRO A 190 15.12 -16.77 -22.27
CA PRO A 190 15.06 -15.76 -23.30
C PRO A 190 14.14 -14.59 -22.90
N GLY A 191 14.39 -13.39 -23.44
CA GLY A 191 13.54 -12.22 -23.21
C GLY A 191 13.76 -11.50 -21.87
N ASN A 192 14.96 -11.60 -21.29
CA ASN A 192 15.32 -10.95 -20.01
C ASN A 192 14.48 -11.43 -18.81
N LEU A 193 14.06 -12.69 -18.88
CA LEU A 193 13.30 -13.39 -17.84
C LEU A 193 14.16 -14.46 -17.17
N TRP A 194 13.68 -14.95 -16.03
CA TRP A 194 14.33 -15.99 -15.25
C TRP A 194 13.31 -17.04 -14.83
N ALA A 195 13.66 -18.32 -14.89
CA ALA A 195 12.87 -19.35 -14.25
C ALA A 195 13.31 -19.49 -12.80
N LEU A 196 12.33 -19.61 -11.91
CA LEU A 196 12.50 -19.87 -10.50
C LEU A 196 12.02 -21.28 -10.19
N SER A 197 12.93 -22.13 -9.72
CA SER A 197 12.60 -23.49 -9.30
C SER A 197 13.04 -23.76 -7.86
N ALA A 198 12.36 -24.70 -7.20
CA ALA A 198 12.70 -25.22 -5.90
C ALA A 198 12.94 -26.73 -6.03
N ALA A 199 14.16 -27.20 -5.75
CA ALA A 199 14.60 -28.53 -6.17
C ALA A 199 14.35 -28.74 -7.67
N GLU A 200 13.56 -29.74 -8.06
CA GLU A 200 13.24 -30.06 -9.47
C GLU A 200 11.94 -29.44 -9.98
N GLN A 201 11.22 -28.68 -9.14
CA GLN A 201 9.92 -28.10 -9.53
C GLN A 201 10.08 -26.62 -9.91
N ALA A 202 9.68 -26.27 -11.13
CA ALA A 202 9.53 -24.87 -11.55
C ALA A 202 8.26 -24.26 -10.93
N LEU A 203 8.39 -23.07 -10.35
CA LEU A 203 7.34 -22.42 -9.56
C LEU A 203 6.90 -21.08 -10.15
N ALA A 204 7.83 -20.32 -10.72
CA ALA A 204 7.52 -18.98 -11.21
C ALA A 204 8.46 -18.52 -12.31
N ILE A 205 7.99 -17.54 -13.08
CA ILE A 205 8.86 -16.69 -13.91
C ILE A 205 9.20 -15.42 -13.13
N ALA A 206 10.47 -15.06 -13.09
CA ALA A 206 10.92 -13.80 -12.52
C ALA A 206 11.31 -12.78 -13.58
N VAL A 207 10.99 -11.52 -13.27
CA VAL A 207 11.48 -10.34 -13.98
C VAL A 207 12.27 -9.47 -13.01
N ILE A 208 13.53 -9.20 -13.34
CA ILE A 208 14.43 -8.39 -12.50
C ILE A 208 14.64 -7.05 -13.18
N LEU A 209 14.08 -5.99 -12.61
CA LEU A 209 14.09 -4.65 -13.19
C LEU A 209 15.40 -3.92 -12.93
N ASN A 210 15.85 -3.17 -13.94
CA ASN A 210 16.93 -2.20 -13.81
C ASN A 210 16.42 -0.96 -13.07
N GLN A 211 17.34 -0.14 -12.60
CA GLN A 211 17.01 1.14 -11.98
C GLN A 211 16.24 2.02 -12.98
N GLY A 212 15.11 2.58 -12.55
CA GLY A 212 14.26 3.44 -13.38
C GLY A 212 13.32 2.70 -14.34
N GLU A 213 13.40 1.37 -14.45
CA GLU A 213 12.40 0.62 -15.20
C GLU A 213 11.11 0.45 -14.38
N ASP A 214 9.98 0.65 -15.03
CA ASP A 214 8.66 0.37 -14.48
C ASP A 214 8.11 -0.93 -15.07
N ILE A 215 7.59 -1.79 -14.20
CA ILE A 215 7.02 -3.08 -14.56
C ILE A 215 5.76 -2.94 -15.45
N ASN A 216 5.06 -1.82 -15.33
CA ASN A 216 3.80 -1.54 -16.03
C ASN A 216 3.99 -0.69 -17.28
N SER A 217 5.20 -0.21 -17.55
CA SER A 217 5.51 0.63 -18.71
C SER A 217 6.19 -0.16 -19.82
N PRO A 218 5.83 0.06 -21.10
CA PRO A 218 6.53 -0.55 -22.22
C PRO A 218 8.02 -0.19 -22.25
N SER A 219 8.87 -1.13 -22.63
CA SER A 219 10.31 -0.83 -22.81
C SER A 219 10.95 -1.66 -23.90
N GLU A 220 12.03 -1.13 -24.48
CA GLU A 220 12.80 -1.80 -25.54
C GLU A 220 13.39 -3.13 -25.05
N ARG A 221 13.77 -3.23 -23.77
CA ARG A 221 14.33 -4.46 -23.18
C ARG A 221 13.34 -5.63 -23.21
N PHE A 222 12.05 -5.34 -23.30
CA PHE A 222 10.97 -6.32 -23.42
C PHE A 222 10.21 -6.17 -24.75
N GLY A 223 10.88 -5.71 -25.81
CA GLY A 223 10.31 -5.66 -27.16
C GLY A 223 9.09 -4.74 -27.27
N LYS A 224 9.12 -3.58 -26.62
CA LYS A 224 8.02 -2.60 -26.54
C LYS A 224 6.75 -3.14 -25.88
N GLN A 225 6.85 -4.24 -25.14
CA GLN A 225 5.83 -4.70 -24.21
C GLN A 225 6.18 -4.27 -22.78
N THR A 226 5.20 -4.33 -21.89
CA THR A 226 5.46 -4.12 -20.46
C THR A 226 6.17 -5.37 -19.89
N PRO A 227 7.13 -5.21 -18.96
CA PRO A 227 7.82 -6.33 -18.33
C PRO A 227 6.87 -7.36 -17.72
N VAL A 228 5.77 -6.92 -17.08
CA VAL A 228 4.76 -7.82 -16.49
C VAL A 228 4.05 -8.66 -17.56
N LYS A 229 3.68 -8.08 -18.71
CA LYS A 229 3.00 -8.82 -19.78
C LYS A 229 3.91 -9.87 -20.39
N ALA A 230 5.17 -9.53 -20.63
CA ALA A 230 6.15 -10.48 -21.14
C ALA A 230 6.37 -11.66 -20.17
N ALA A 231 6.45 -11.37 -18.87
CA ALA A 231 6.60 -12.41 -17.83
C ALA A 231 5.36 -13.29 -17.68
N LEU A 232 4.15 -12.71 -17.69
CA LEU A 232 2.89 -13.45 -17.63
C LEU A 232 2.70 -14.35 -18.85
N ALA A 233 2.96 -13.84 -20.06
CA ALA A 233 2.89 -14.65 -21.28
C ALA A 233 3.89 -15.81 -21.24
N ARG A 234 5.08 -15.60 -20.68
CA ARG A 234 6.06 -16.69 -20.49
C ARG A 234 5.59 -17.72 -19.46
N ALA A 235 5.03 -17.27 -18.34
CA ALA A 235 4.51 -18.16 -17.30
C ALA A 235 3.35 -19.02 -17.83
N ASP A 236 2.44 -18.42 -18.60
CA ASP A 236 1.34 -19.13 -19.26
C ASP A 236 1.84 -20.20 -20.24
N ASN A 237 2.79 -19.83 -21.12
CA ASN A 237 3.40 -20.77 -22.07
C ASN A 237 4.14 -21.94 -21.40
N GLU A 238 4.73 -21.73 -20.22
CA GLU A 238 5.43 -22.76 -19.45
C GLU A 238 4.52 -23.46 -18.42
N GLY A 239 3.23 -23.09 -18.35
CA GLY A 239 2.26 -23.64 -17.40
C GLY A 239 2.53 -23.31 -15.93
N LEU A 240 3.38 -22.31 -15.66
CA LEU A 240 3.80 -21.93 -14.31
C LEU A 240 2.77 -21.04 -13.61
N PRO A 241 2.52 -21.24 -12.30
CA PRO A 241 1.42 -20.59 -11.60
C PRO A 241 1.65 -19.11 -11.26
N TYR A 242 2.91 -18.65 -11.21
CA TYR A 242 3.25 -17.35 -10.65
C TYR A 242 4.28 -16.56 -11.47
N VAL A 243 4.24 -15.24 -11.31
CA VAL A 243 5.30 -14.32 -11.74
C VAL A 243 5.80 -13.51 -10.55
N ILE A 244 7.12 -13.40 -10.39
CA ILE A 244 7.75 -12.54 -9.38
C ILE A 244 8.53 -11.41 -10.06
N ALA A 245 8.14 -10.17 -9.79
CA ALA A 245 8.93 -9.02 -10.18
C ALA A 245 9.80 -8.54 -9.01
N ALA A 246 11.07 -8.27 -9.30
CA ALA A 246 12.03 -7.76 -8.33
C ALA A 246 12.58 -6.40 -8.78
N THR A 247 12.36 -5.38 -7.94
CA THR A 247 13.00 -4.06 -8.06
C THR A 247 14.15 -3.94 -7.06
N GLU A 248 14.69 -2.73 -6.89
CA GLU A 248 15.74 -2.45 -5.90
C GLU A 248 15.21 -2.41 -4.46
N ASP A 249 13.91 -2.26 -4.25
CA ASP A 249 13.32 -2.05 -2.93
C ASP A 249 12.08 -2.92 -2.68
N ALA A 250 11.59 -3.61 -3.70
CA ALA A 250 10.37 -4.37 -3.63
C ALA A 250 10.42 -5.72 -4.35
N LEU A 251 9.58 -6.64 -3.87
CA LEU A 251 9.17 -7.85 -4.56
C LEU A 251 7.66 -7.80 -4.79
N ARG A 252 7.22 -8.15 -6.00
CA ARG A 252 5.80 -8.20 -6.36
C ARG A 252 5.46 -9.57 -6.94
N LEU A 253 4.44 -10.20 -6.38
CA LEU A 253 3.94 -11.52 -6.79
C LEU A 253 2.63 -11.35 -7.55
N TYR A 254 2.56 -12.00 -8.70
CA TYR A 254 1.39 -12.07 -9.56
C TYR A 254 0.94 -13.52 -9.75
N PRO A 255 -0.37 -13.78 -9.82
CA PRO A 255 -0.87 -15.02 -10.38
C PRO A 255 -0.69 -15.00 -11.91
N ALA A 256 -0.33 -16.15 -12.49
CA ALA A 256 -0.27 -16.33 -13.93
C ALA A 256 -1.58 -16.88 -14.53
N ARG A 257 -2.52 -17.33 -13.69
CA ARG A 257 -3.82 -17.89 -14.10
C ARG A 257 -4.97 -17.00 -13.64
N THR A 258 -6.00 -16.90 -14.48
CA THR A 258 -7.22 -16.17 -14.15
C THR A 258 -7.99 -16.86 -13.02
N GLY A 259 -8.81 -16.09 -12.31
CA GLY A 259 -9.58 -16.61 -11.16
C GLY A 259 -8.74 -16.87 -9.90
N VAL A 260 -7.45 -16.56 -9.90
CA VAL A 260 -6.61 -16.57 -8.70
C VAL A 260 -6.62 -15.18 -8.05
N GLY A 261 -6.87 -15.16 -6.75
CA GLY A 261 -7.06 -13.96 -5.94
C GLY A 261 -8.53 -13.74 -5.56
N VAL A 262 -8.77 -12.71 -4.77
CA VAL A 262 -10.10 -12.33 -4.28
C VAL A 262 -10.63 -11.04 -4.91
N GLY A 263 -9.77 -10.31 -5.62
CA GLY A 263 -10.14 -9.15 -6.42
C GLY A 263 -10.56 -9.58 -7.82
N GLN A 264 -11.70 -9.08 -8.30
CA GLN A 264 -12.15 -9.25 -9.68
C GLN A 264 -11.37 -8.33 -10.62
N ARG A 265 -10.07 -8.57 -10.78
CA ARG A 265 -9.12 -7.75 -11.56
C ARG A 265 -8.39 -8.55 -12.62
N GLY A 266 -7.83 -7.86 -13.61
CA GLY A 266 -6.98 -8.47 -14.62
C GLY A 266 -5.65 -8.97 -14.06
N LEU A 267 -4.99 -9.92 -14.73
CA LEU A 267 -3.75 -10.56 -14.23
C LEU A 267 -2.63 -9.57 -13.89
N SER A 268 -2.44 -8.52 -14.69
CA SER A 268 -1.42 -7.48 -14.44
C SER A 268 -1.79 -6.51 -13.32
N GLU A 269 -3.03 -6.55 -12.85
CA GLU A 269 -3.57 -5.68 -11.79
C GLU A 269 -3.83 -6.44 -10.49
N THR A 270 -3.76 -7.78 -10.52
CA THR A 270 -3.90 -8.67 -9.36
C THR A 270 -2.52 -9.01 -8.81
N PHE A 271 -2.11 -8.41 -7.69
CA PHE A 271 -0.80 -8.70 -7.10
C PHE A 271 -0.72 -8.42 -5.60
N THR A 272 0.32 -8.96 -4.96
CA THR A 272 0.79 -8.50 -3.65
C THR A 272 2.26 -8.09 -3.78
N GLN A 273 2.60 -6.92 -3.24
CA GLN A 273 3.94 -6.37 -3.25
C GLN A 273 4.43 -6.09 -1.83
N LEU A 274 5.70 -6.40 -1.58
CA LEU A 274 6.42 -6.05 -0.37
C LEU A 274 7.50 -5.03 -0.68
N HIS A 275 7.47 -3.88 -0.01
CA HIS A 275 8.56 -2.93 0.08
C HIS A 275 9.44 -3.27 1.29
N LEU A 276 10.62 -3.82 1.03
CA LEU A 276 11.48 -4.42 2.05
C LEU A 276 11.97 -3.41 3.09
N ASP A 277 12.20 -2.17 2.66
CA ASP A 277 12.66 -1.08 3.53
C ASP A 277 11.54 -0.51 4.42
N LEU A 278 10.27 -0.77 4.08
CA LEU A 278 9.11 -0.25 4.80
C LEU A 278 8.58 -1.22 5.86
N LEU A 279 8.82 -2.52 5.71
CA LEU A 279 8.40 -3.55 6.66
C LEU A 279 9.05 -3.35 8.02
N SER A 280 8.27 -3.41 9.10
CA SER A 280 8.79 -3.50 10.47
C SER A 280 9.50 -4.84 10.71
N ASP A 281 10.19 -4.99 11.84
CA ASP A 281 10.78 -6.28 12.23
C ASP A 281 9.73 -7.34 12.54
N ASP A 282 8.54 -6.92 12.97
CA ASP A 282 7.43 -7.84 13.22
C ASP A 282 6.76 -8.26 11.91
N ASN A 283 6.70 -7.37 10.91
CA ASN A 283 6.05 -7.63 9.62
C ASN A 283 6.99 -8.23 8.57
N ILE A 284 8.29 -8.35 8.86
CA ILE A 284 9.25 -8.91 7.89
C ILE A 284 8.94 -10.36 7.52
N GLY A 285 8.15 -11.07 8.35
CA GLY A 285 7.70 -12.45 8.10
C GLY A 285 6.93 -12.62 6.80
N TYR A 286 6.25 -11.57 6.29
CA TYR A 286 5.56 -11.63 4.99
C TYR A 286 6.50 -11.98 3.85
N LEU A 287 7.80 -11.63 3.94
CA LEU A 287 8.78 -11.96 2.90
C LEU A 287 8.88 -13.48 2.70
N SER A 288 9.10 -14.24 3.78
CA SER A 288 9.16 -15.69 3.66
C SER A 288 7.78 -16.30 3.41
N LEU A 289 6.72 -15.79 4.05
CA LEU A 289 5.38 -16.33 3.94
C LEU A 289 4.78 -16.21 2.53
N LEU A 290 5.15 -15.16 1.79
CA LEU A 290 4.58 -14.87 0.47
C LEU A 290 5.55 -15.16 -0.68
N PHE A 291 6.87 -15.06 -0.48
CA PHE A 291 7.85 -15.13 -1.57
C PHE A 291 8.86 -16.26 -1.45
N ALA A 292 8.94 -17.00 -0.34
CA ALA A 292 9.88 -18.11 -0.25
C ALA A 292 9.49 -19.25 -1.20
N ALA A 293 10.50 -19.98 -1.66
CA ALA A 293 10.32 -21.05 -2.64
C ALA A 293 9.46 -22.20 -2.10
N ASP A 294 9.54 -22.49 -0.80
CA ASP A 294 8.66 -23.44 -0.10
C ASP A 294 7.25 -22.89 0.11
N ALA A 295 7.09 -21.58 0.26
CA ALA A 295 5.77 -20.96 0.40
C ALA A 295 4.94 -21.02 -0.89
N LEU A 296 5.59 -20.92 -2.07
CA LEU A 296 4.92 -20.98 -3.39
C LEU A 296 4.74 -22.40 -3.94
N LYS A 297 5.16 -23.44 -3.22
CA LYS A 297 4.82 -24.81 -3.60
C LYS A 297 3.31 -25.08 -3.40
N PRO A 298 2.74 -26.08 -4.09
CA PRO A 298 1.44 -26.62 -3.72
C PRO A 298 1.39 -26.92 -2.21
N ASP A 299 0.27 -26.58 -1.56
CA ASP A 299 0.08 -26.71 -0.10
C ASP A 299 1.06 -25.88 0.75
N GLY A 300 1.79 -24.96 0.13
CA GLY A 300 2.68 -24.02 0.81
C GLY A 300 1.93 -22.92 1.55
N ALA A 301 2.67 -22.14 2.36
CA ALA A 301 2.08 -21.07 3.16
C ALA A 301 1.30 -20.02 2.34
N PHE A 302 1.73 -19.76 1.10
CA PHE A 302 1.04 -18.82 0.22
C PHE A 302 -0.28 -19.39 -0.32
N ASP A 303 -0.31 -20.67 -0.69
CA ASP A 303 -1.55 -21.32 -1.18
C ASP A 303 -2.60 -21.38 -0.08
N GLN A 304 -2.16 -21.64 1.15
CA GLN A 304 -3.03 -21.59 2.30
C GLN A 304 -3.53 -20.17 2.60
N ALA A 305 -2.69 -19.14 2.45
CA ALA A 305 -3.15 -17.74 2.57
C ALA A 305 -4.17 -17.37 1.48
N LEU A 306 -4.05 -17.92 0.27
CA LEU A 306 -5.05 -17.80 -0.78
C LEU A 306 -6.36 -18.51 -0.41
N ALA A 307 -6.29 -19.70 0.17
CA ALA A 307 -7.47 -20.43 0.64
C ALA A 307 -8.23 -19.66 1.72
N ASP A 308 -7.52 -19.18 2.76
CA ASP A 308 -8.09 -18.36 3.82
C ASP A 308 -8.71 -17.07 3.26
N SER A 309 -8.05 -16.44 2.29
CA SER A 309 -8.56 -15.26 1.60
C SER A 309 -9.88 -15.53 0.87
N ARG A 310 -9.98 -16.64 0.14
CA ARG A 310 -11.20 -17.04 -0.59
C ARG A 310 -12.35 -17.33 0.37
N GLN A 311 -12.07 -18.05 1.45
CA GLN A 311 -13.06 -18.33 2.48
C GLN A 311 -13.58 -17.03 3.10
N TYR A 312 -12.67 -16.14 3.52
CA TYR A 312 -13.07 -14.84 4.08
C TYR A 312 -13.91 -14.02 3.10
N ALA A 313 -13.53 -13.98 1.81
CA ALA A 313 -14.29 -13.26 0.79
C ALA A 313 -15.71 -13.83 0.60
N ALA A 314 -15.85 -15.17 0.60
CA ALA A 314 -17.15 -15.83 0.51
C ALA A 314 -18.03 -15.53 1.72
N GLU A 315 -17.47 -15.64 2.93
CA GLU A 315 -18.18 -15.32 4.18
C GLU A 315 -18.57 -13.84 4.27
N LEU A 316 -17.68 -12.95 3.84
CA LEU A 316 -17.95 -11.51 3.79
C LEU A 316 -19.12 -11.22 2.84
N GLY A 317 -19.16 -11.86 1.67
CA GLY A 317 -20.27 -11.74 0.72
C GLY A 317 -21.59 -12.26 1.30
N ALA A 318 -21.56 -13.37 2.05
CA ALA A 318 -22.73 -13.90 2.74
C ALA A 318 -23.25 -12.96 3.84
N ARG A 319 -22.35 -12.46 4.70
CA ARG A 319 -22.71 -11.48 5.75
C ARG A 319 -23.28 -10.19 5.17
N LEU A 320 -22.67 -9.66 4.10
CA LEU A 320 -23.17 -8.47 3.42
C LEU A 320 -24.57 -8.71 2.85
N ARG A 321 -24.80 -9.86 2.21
CA ARG A 321 -26.12 -10.23 1.69
C ARG A 321 -27.16 -10.27 2.79
N ASN A 322 -26.87 -10.94 3.90
CA ASN A 322 -27.81 -11.04 5.03
C ASN A 322 -28.11 -9.65 5.58
N ARG A 323 -27.07 -8.83 5.83
CA ARG A 323 -27.24 -7.45 6.31
C ARG A 323 -28.11 -6.61 5.37
N ILE A 324 -27.94 -6.75 4.06
CA ILE A 324 -28.75 -6.03 3.07
C ILE A 324 -30.22 -6.44 3.15
N TYR A 325 -30.51 -7.75 3.12
CA TYR A 325 -31.89 -8.23 3.02
C TYR A 325 -32.64 -8.21 4.35
N GLU A 326 -31.96 -8.45 5.47
CA GLU A 326 -32.58 -8.56 6.79
C GLU A 326 -32.68 -7.20 7.48
N ASP A 327 -31.72 -6.28 7.28
CA ASP A 327 -31.66 -5.04 8.05
C ASP A 327 -31.86 -3.77 7.19
N VAL A 328 -31.29 -3.72 5.97
CA VAL A 328 -31.28 -2.48 5.17
C VAL A 328 -32.55 -2.34 4.32
N ILE A 329 -32.88 -3.37 3.55
CA ILE A 329 -34.02 -3.34 2.63
C ILE A 329 -35.35 -3.12 3.36
N PRO A 330 -35.63 -3.80 4.48
CA PRO A 330 -36.86 -3.55 5.23
C PRO A 330 -36.97 -2.09 5.68
N GLY A 331 -35.93 -1.54 6.31
CA GLY A 331 -35.93 -0.15 6.77
C GLY A 331 -36.10 0.86 5.63
N LEU A 332 -35.45 0.64 4.49
CA LEU A 332 -35.63 1.48 3.30
C LEU A 332 -37.06 1.39 2.74
N ALA A 333 -37.60 0.18 2.63
CA ALA A 333 -38.94 -0.04 2.09
C ALA A 333 -40.02 0.59 3.00
N GLU A 334 -39.92 0.39 4.31
CA GLU A 334 -40.82 1.00 5.30
C GLU A 334 -40.75 2.54 5.25
N SER A 335 -39.54 3.11 5.25
CA SER A 335 -39.36 4.57 5.18
C SER A 335 -39.90 5.16 3.88
N ILE A 336 -39.73 4.47 2.75
CA ILE A 336 -40.28 4.90 1.46
C ILE A 336 -41.82 4.78 1.46
N ALA A 337 -42.37 3.71 2.01
CA ALA A 337 -43.83 3.56 2.12
C ALA A 337 -44.45 4.67 2.98
N GLU A 338 -43.82 5.01 4.10
CA GLU A 338 -44.23 6.12 4.96
C GLU A 338 -44.14 7.46 4.23
N ALA A 339 -43.02 7.75 3.56
CA ALA A 339 -42.85 8.97 2.78
C ALA A 339 -43.85 9.09 1.62
N ARG A 340 -44.35 7.97 1.10
CA ARG A 340 -45.41 7.91 0.09
C ARG A 340 -46.82 8.03 0.67
N GLY A 341 -46.97 8.07 2.00
CA GLY A 341 -48.26 8.11 2.67
C GLY A 341 -49.10 6.84 2.46
N MET A 342 -48.45 5.67 2.37
CA MET A 342 -49.14 4.41 2.09
C MET A 342 -49.93 3.93 3.32
N ILE A 343 -51.26 3.85 3.20
CA ILE A 343 -52.16 3.43 4.29
C ILE A 343 -52.74 2.02 4.02
N ALA A 344 -53.06 1.71 2.76
CA ALA A 344 -53.50 0.40 2.31
C ALA A 344 -52.79 0.08 0.99
N ALA A 345 -51.81 -0.82 1.05
CA ALA A 345 -50.99 -1.17 -0.09
C ALA A 345 -51.51 -2.43 -0.78
N ASP A 346 -51.83 -2.33 -2.07
CA ASP A 346 -51.99 -3.51 -2.92
C ASP A 346 -50.62 -4.07 -3.34
N ARG A 347 -50.64 -5.21 -4.01
CA ARG A 347 -49.43 -5.91 -4.45
C ARG A 347 -48.55 -5.02 -5.34
N ASP A 348 -49.16 -4.30 -6.28
CA ASP A 348 -48.44 -3.43 -7.22
C ASP A 348 -47.75 -2.27 -6.49
N ALA A 349 -48.43 -1.68 -5.50
CA ALA A 349 -47.86 -0.62 -4.67
C ALA A 349 -46.67 -1.13 -3.82
N LEU A 350 -46.76 -2.34 -3.26
CA LEU A 350 -45.67 -2.99 -2.52
C LEU A 350 -44.48 -3.32 -3.42
N ASP A 351 -44.72 -3.93 -4.58
CA ASP A 351 -43.69 -4.26 -5.56
C ASP A 351 -42.97 -2.99 -6.05
N HIS A 352 -43.73 -1.90 -6.27
CA HIS A 352 -43.15 -0.61 -6.63
C HIS A 352 -42.31 0.00 -5.50
N THR A 353 -42.77 -0.05 -4.24
CA THR A 353 -41.97 0.40 -3.08
C THR A 353 -40.66 -0.38 -2.98
N TYR A 354 -40.72 -1.71 -3.15
CA TYR A 354 -39.53 -2.54 -3.12
C TYR A 354 -38.53 -2.19 -4.22
N GLN A 355 -39.01 -1.92 -5.44
CA GLN A 355 -38.16 -1.42 -6.54
C GLN A 355 -37.50 -0.07 -6.22
N MET A 356 -38.21 0.84 -5.55
CA MET A 356 -37.64 2.11 -5.09
C MET A 356 -36.56 1.89 -4.03
N ALA A 357 -36.80 0.99 -3.05
CA ALA A 357 -35.83 0.64 -2.03
C ALA A 357 -34.55 0.04 -2.65
N LEU A 358 -34.69 -0.86 -3.62
CA LEU A 358 -33.55 -1.39 -4.38
C LEU A 358 -32.80 -0.29 -5.13
N THR A 359 -33.51 0.64 -5.77
CA THR A 359 -32.88 1.76 -6.48
C THR A 359 -32.04 2.63 -5.54
N VAL A 360 -32.55 2.94 -4.35
CA VAL A 360 -31.81 3.68 -3.33
C VAL A 360 -30.61 2.88 -2.85
N LEU A 361 -30.80 1.59 -2.50
CA LEU A 361 -29.71 0.71 -2.09
C LEU A 361 -28.59 0.67 -3.12
N PHE A 362 -28.90 0.43 -4.40
CA PHE A 362 -27.87 0.36 -5.44
C PHE A 362 -27.12 1.68 -5.59
N ARG A 363 -27.81 2.82 -5.51
CA ARG A 363 -27.15 4.14 -5.53
C ARG A 363 -26.19 4.32 -4.35
N LEU A 364 -26.59 3.92 -3.14
CA LEU A 364 -25.71 3.96 -1.97
C LEU A 364 -24.51 3.03 -2.14
N LEU A 365 -24.70 1.82 -2.66
CA LEU A 365 -23.61 0.88 -2.93
C LEU A 365 -22.65 1.43 -3.99
N PHE A 366 -23.14 2.12 -5.03
CA PHE A 366 -22.29 2.78 -6.02
C PHE A 366 -21.45 3.91 -5.41
N ILE A 367 -22.03 4.71 -4.51
CA ILE A 367 -21.30 5.77 -3.79
C ILE A 367 -20.23 5.15 -2.90
N ALA A 368 -20.58 4.15 -2.08
CA ALA A 368 -19.63 3.45 -1.21
C ALA A 368 -18.50 2.78 -2.01
N TYR A 369 -18.83 2.20 -3.17
CA TYR A 369 -17.82 1.65 -4.07
C TYR A 369 -16.88 2.73 -4.64
N ALA A 370 -17.43 3.87 -5.07
CA ALA A 370 -16.63 4.99 -5.56
C ALA A 370 -15.72 5.56 -4.47
N GLU A 371 -16.20 5.62 -3.22
CA GLU A 371 -15.43 6.00 -2.05
C GLU A 371 -14.28 5.02 -1.77
N ASP A 372 -14.56 3.71 -1.71
CA ASP A 372 -13.56 2.65 -1.53
C ASP A 372 -12.48 2.69 -2.61
N LYS A 373 -12.86 2.99 -3.85
CA LYS A 373 -11.93 3.12 -4.97
C LYS A 373 -11.20 4.46 -5.03
N GLY A 374 -11.45 5.37 -4.07
CA GLY A 374 -10.84 6.70 -4.04
C GLY A 374 -11.23 7.57 -5.23
N LEU A 375 -12.37 7.28 -5.87
CA LEU A 375 -12.91 8.05 -6.99
C LEU A 375 -13.64 9.31 -6.51
N LEU A 376 -13.95 9.38 -5.21
CA LEU A 376 -14.54 10.55 -4.57
C LEU A 376 -13.45 11.38 -3.85
N PRO A 377 -13.53 12.72 -3.85
CA PRO A 377 -12.53 13.61 -3.26
C PRO A 377 -12.62 13.71 -1.71
N TYR A 378 -13.07 12.67 -1.02
CA TYR A 378 -13.37 12.72 0.42
C TYR A 378 -12.15 13.04 1.29
N ARG A 379 -10.94 12.60 0.89
CA ARG A 379 -9.68 12.87 1.61
C ARG A 379 -9.16 14.31 1.49
N THR A 380 -9.87 15.16 0.73
CA THR A 380 -9.42 16.52 0.41
C THR A 380 -10.44 17.59 0.79
N ILE A 381 -11.60 17.19 1.29
CA ILE A 381 -12.69 18.06 1.70
C ILE A 381 -12.71 18.09 3.24
N ASP A 382 -12.53 19.26 3.82
CA ASP A 382 -12.44 19.44 5.28
C ASP A 382 -13.78 19.10 6.00
N GLU A 383 -14.90 19.03 5.28
CA GLU A 383 -16.24 18.68 5.82
C GLU A 383 -16.45 17.16 6.02
N TYR A 384 -15.50 16.32 5.59
CA TYR A 384 -15.53 14.86 5.81
C TYR A 384 -14.86 14.41 7.12
N GLU A 385 -14.07 15.27 7.78
CA GLU A 385 -13.47 15.04 9.11
C GLU A 385 -14.33 15.65 10.22
#